data_AF-A0A2L2Z810-F1
#
_entry.id   AF-A0A2L2Z810-F1
#
_cell.length_a   1.000
_cell.length_b   1.000
_cell.length_c   1.000
_cell.angle_alpha   90.00
_cell.angle_beta   90.00
_cell.angle_gamma   90.00
#
_symmetry.space_group_name_H-M   'P 1'
#
loop_
_entity.id
_entity.type
_entity.pdbx_description
1 polymer ?
#
loop_
_entity_poly.entity_id
_entity_poly.type
_entity_poly.pdbx_seq_one_letter_code
_entity_poly.pdbx_strand_id
1 'polypeptide(L)' 'DQARLTMQIPDLNDGDMAGIDGAFDAERNAIVRNHYRWPNARIPNVIASNMSNAQKV' A
#
# COMPACT_ATOMS: atom_id res chain seq x y z
N ASP A 1 5.23 -1.48 19.81
CA ASP A 1 5.27 -0.19 19.08
C ASP A 1 5.07 -0.37 17.58
N GLN A 2 3.82 -0.46 17.11
CA GLN A 2 3.52 -0.57 15.66
C GLN A 2 4.00 0.66 14.88
N ALA A 3 3.91 1.85 15.49
CA ALA A 3 4.42 3.10 14.91
C ALA A 3 5.95 3.09 14.65
N ARG A 4 6.71 2.32 15.43
CA ARG A 4 8.15 2.18 15.18
C ARG A 4 8.43 1.22 14.03
N LEU A 5 7.58 0.22 13.80
CA LEU A 5 7.76 -0.77 12.75
C LEU A 5 7.43 -0.18 11.36
N THR A 6 6.40 0.67 11.27
CA THR A 6 6.06 1.37 10.02
C THR A 6 7.16 2.34 9.61
N MET A 7 7.69 3.13 10.54
CA MET A 7 8.80 4.07 10.26
C MET A 7 10.15 3.39 9.92
N GLN A 8 10.26 2.06 10.05
CA GLN A 8 11.49 1.30 9.80
C GLN A 8 11.55 0.68 8.40
N ILE A 9 10.49 0.74 7.59
CA ILE A 9 10.52 0.20 6.24
C ILE A 9 11.17 1.25 5.32
N PRO A 10 12.40 1.02 4.84
CA PRO A 10 13.07 1.99 3.97
C PRO A 10 12.29 2.13 2.65
N ASP A 11 12.38 3.33 2.06
CA ASP A 11 11.84 3.66 0.74
C ASP A 11 10.29 3.68 0.61
N LEU A 12 9.54 3.58 1.71
CA LEU A 12 8.09 3.84 1.73
C LEU A 12 7.77 5.30 2.09
N ASN A 13 6.82 5.89 1.39
CA ASN A 13 6.23 7.19 1.74
C ASN A 13 5.43 7.06 3.05
N ASP A 14 5.61 8.01 3.96
CA ASP A 14 5.02 8.05 5.31
C ASP A 14 5.21 6.75 6.15
N GLY A 15 6.10 5.86 5.71
CA GLY A 15 6.41 4.58 6.36
C GLY A 15 5.46 3.43 6.02
N ASP A 16 4.43 3.63 5.19
CA ASP A 16 3.44 2.58 4.89
C ASP A 16 2.86 2.61 3.47
N MET A 17 3.19 3.62 2.65
CA MET A 17 2.74 3.74 1.27
C MET A 17 3.88 3.51 0.28
N ALA A 18 3.76 2.50 -0.59
CA ALA A 18 4.65 2.38 -1.74
C ALA A 18 4.32 3.50 -2.74
N GLY A 19 5.34 4.23 -3.19
CA GLY A 19 5.19 5.20 -4.27
C GLY A 19 4.78 4.55 -5.59
N ILE A 20 4.24 5.35 -6.52
CA ILE A 20 4.07 4.93 -7.92
C ILE A 20 5.31 5.42 -8.67
N ASP A 21 6.16 4.49 -9.12
CA ASP A 21 7.30 4.81 -9.97
C ASP A 21 6.82 5.41 -11.30
N GLY A 22 7.18 6.68 -11.58
CA GLY A 22 6.87 7.34 -12.85
C GLY A 22 6.51 8.82 -12.73
N ALA A 23 5.88 9.37 -13.79
CA ALA A 23 5.60 10.80 -13.93
C ALA A 23 4.67 11.41 -12.85
N PHE A 24 4.11 10.58 -11.96
CA PHE A 24 3.16 10.97 -10.91
C PHE A 24 3.76 10.82 -9.51
N ASP A 25 5.08 10.66 -9.42
CA ASP A 25 5.82 10.57 -8.15
C ASP A 25 5.54 11.76 -7.22
N ALA A 26 5.18 12.92 -7.79
CA ALA A 26 4.83 14.14 -7.09
C ALA A 26 3.42 14.17 -6.45
N GLU A 27 2.50 13.27 -6.83
CA GLU A 27 1.13 13.21 -6.30
C GLU A 27 1.04 12.39 -5.00
N ARG A 28 2.01 12.55 -4.08
CA ARG A 28 2.14 11.77 -2.82
C ARG A 28 0.92 11.81 -1.89
N ASN A 29 0.07 12.83 -2.00
CA ASN A 29 -1.12 13.04 -1.16
C ASN A 29 -2.40 13.30 -1.96
N ALA A 30 -2.42 13.00 -3.26
CA ALA A 30 -3.58 13.32 -4.11
C ALA A 30 -4.67 12.23 -4.03
N ILE A 31 -5.94 12.64 -4.11
CA ILE A 31 -6.99 11.73 -4.56
C ILE A 31 -6.65 11.37 -6.01
N VAL A 32 -6.13 10.16 -6.22
CA VAL A 32 -5.66 9.73 -7.53
C VAL A 32 -6.76 9.82 -8.59
N ARG A 33 -6.38 10.31 -9.77
CA ARG A 33 -7.28 10.47 -10.92
C ARG A 33 -7.97 9.15 -11.26
N ASN A 34 -9.08 9.21 -11.99
CA ASN A 34 -9.90 8.04 -12.32
C ASN A 34 -9.12 6.89 -13.00
N HIS A 35 -8.01 7.21 -13.68
CA HIS A 35 -7.10 6.23 -14.28
C HIS A 35 -6.50 5.23 -13.27
N TYR A 36 -6.31 5.62 -12.01
CA TYR A 36 -5.71 4.77 -10.97
C TYR A 36 -6.74 4.08 -10.08
N ARG A 37 -8.03 4.29 -10.34
CA ARG A 37 -9.11 3.65 -9.57
C ARG A 37 -9.40 2.28 -10.13
N TRP A 38 -9.73 1.34 -9.24
CA TRP A 38 -10.19 0.03 -9.66
C TRP A 38 -11.47 0.12 -10.50
N PRO A 39 -11.54 -0.58 -11.65
CA PRO A 39 -12.73 -0.58 -12.48
C PRO A 39 -13.91 -1.15 -11.69
N ASN A 40 -15.08 -0.53 -11.84
CA ASN A 40 -16.31 -0.91 -11.15
C ASN A 40 -16.20 -0.91 -9.60
N ALA A 41 -15.23 -0.18 -9.03
CA ALA A 41 -14.95 -0.16 -7.60
C ALA A 41 -14.72 -1.56 -6.98
N ARG A 42 -14.32 -2.54 -7.80
CA ARG A 42 -14.10 -3.92 -7.38
C ARG A 42 -12.60 -4.20 -7.33
N ILE A 43 -12.12 -4.66 -6.19
CA ILE A 43 -10.72 -5.00 -5.95
C ILE A 43 -10.58 -6.53 -6.05
N PRO A 44 -9.97 -7.08 -7.11
CA PRO A 44 -9.61 -8.50 -7.14
C PRO A 44 -8.45 -8.74 -6.17
N ASN A 45 -8.53 -9.79 -5.34
CA ASN A 45 -7.48 -10.13 -4.38
C ASN A 45 -7.10 -11.63 -4.44
N VAL A 46 -5.89 -11.95 -3.99
CA VAL A 46 -5.38 -13.32 -3.83
C VAL A 46 -4.71 -13.41 -2.46
N ILE A 47 -5.06 -14.44 -1.69
CA ILE A 47 -4.40 -14.74 -0.42
C ILE A 47 -3.18 -15.63 -0.73
N ALA A 48 -1.98 -15.05 -0.64
CA ALA A 48 -0.73 -15.76 -0.87
C ALA A 48 -0.51 -16.88 0.18
N SER A 49 0.08 -18.00 -0.25
CA SER A 49 0.29 -19.19 0.58
C SER A 49 1.25 -18.99 1.74
N ASN A 50 2.09 -17.95 1.68
CA ASN A 50 3.01 -17.57 2.75
C ASN A 50 2.35 -16.71 3.86
N MET A 51 1.07 -16.35 3.71
CA MET A 51 0.29 -15.73 4.78
C MET A 51 -0.23 -16.82 5.72
N SER A 52 0.62 -17.29 6.64
CA SER A 52 0.17 -18.12 7.75
C SER A 52 -0.61 -17.26 8.76
N ASN A 53 -1.65 -17.83 9.39
CA ASN A 53 -2.42 -17.16 10.43
C ASN A 53 -1.52 -16.79 11.61
N ALA A 54 -0.98 -15.56 11.63
CA ALA A 54 -0.41 -14.93 12.81
C ALA A 54 -1.51 -14.41 13.76
N GLN A 55 -2.59 -15.18 13.92
CA GLN A 55 -3.59 -15.02 14.97
C GLN A 55 -3.62 -16.33 15.78
N LYS A 56 -2.61 -16.53 16.62
CA LYS A 56 -2.83 -17.25 17.88
C LYS A 56 -3.21 -16.18 18.90
N VAL A 57 -4.51 -16.07 19.14
CA VAL A 57 -5.06 -15.45 20.36
C VAL A 57 -4.81 -16.38 21.55
#